data_AF-A0A016UKB3-F1
#
_entry.id   AF-A0A016UKB3-F1
#
_cell.length_a   1.000
_cell.length_b   1.000
_cell.length_c   1.000
_cell.angle_alpha   90.00
_cell.angle_beta   90.00
_cell.angle_gamma   90.00
#
_symmetry.space_group_name_H-M   'P 1'
#
loop_
_entity.id
_entity.type
_entity.pdbx_description
1 polymer ?
#
loop_
_entity_poly.entity_id
_entity_poly.type
_entity_poly.pdbx_seq_one_letter_code
_entity_poly.pdbx_strand_id
1 'polypeptide(L)'
;MRFSPPCTYSSSGLKRSELKYFWKGYASHRRKIEANSKVGEELISRMMLSDLAKRFIIQRELQIANSGVLFCAPIFAWFGIFGAGYAIVLGLSKVIGVALGALAAAFVSACVFREFYKTYSMYKIKWADEKVVELGQEYLQGAQDYFNSTMKFNRLLRIVLGEEGERNIAKNGDCRLDRIALSTRLKHLENFWKGQS
;
A
#
# COMPACT_ATOMS: atom_id res chain seq x y z
N MET A 1 6.26 -0.01 20.85
CA MET A 1 5.53 0.08 19.57
C MET A 1 6.51 -0.01 18.42
N ARG A 2 6.41 -1.04 17.57
CA ARG A 2 7.31 -1.22 16.43
C ARG A 2 6.75 -0.39 15.27
N PHE A 3 7.23 0.84 15.11
CA PHE A 3 6.78 1.76 14.08
C PHE A 3 7.10 1.18 12.69
N SER A 4 6.07 1.09 11.84
CA SER A 4 6.26 0.79 10.41
C SER A 4 6.76 2.06 9.71
N PRO A 5 7.76 1.98 8.82
CA PRO A 5 8.20 3.13 8.04
C PRO A 5 7.03 3.67 7.17
N PRO A 6 6.99 5.00 6.92
CA PRO A 6 5.85 5.65 6.27
C PRO A 6 5.57 5.21 4.82
N CYS A 7 6.56 4.69 4.07
CA CYS A 7 6.26 3.82 2.93
C CYS A 7 5.91 2.42 3.50
N THR A 8 4.65 2.23 3.90
CA THR A 8 4.13 0.90 4.26
C THR A 8 4.00 0.07 2.99
N TYR A 9 5.09 -0.58 2.62
CA TYR A 9 5.08 -1.56 1.56
C TYR A 9 4.17 -2.72 1.96
N SER A 10 3.02 -2.88 1.29
CA SER A 10 2.27 -4.13 1.32
C SER A 10 3.21 -5.23 0.83
N SER A 11 3.62 -6.10 1.74
CA SER A 11 4.55 -7.22 1.54
C SER A 11 4.09 -8.26 0.51
N SER A 12 2.93 -8.05 -0.11
CA SER A 12 2.27 -8.97 -1.04
C SER A 12 2.76 -8.89 -2.50
N GLY A 13 3.84 -8.15 -2.81
CA GLY A 13 4.28 -7.98 -4.20
C GLY A 13 5.79 -7.83 -4.47
N LEU A 14 6.67 -7.82 -3.47
CA LEU A 14 8.12 -7.68 -3.67
C LEU A 14 8.82 -9.04 -3.63
N LYS A 15 9.70 -9.30 -4.61
CA LYS A 15 10.69 -10.37 -4.52
C LYS A 15 11.55 -10.14 -3.27
N ARG A 16 11.78 -11.21 -2.49
CA ARG A 16 12.56 -11.21 -1.24
C ARG A 16 13.96 -10.59 -1.38
N SER A 17 14.51 -10.59 -2.60
CA SER A 17 15.79 -9.94 -2.96
C SER A 17 15.74 -8.42 -2.82
N GLU A 18 14.71 -7.76 -3.37
CA GLU A 18 14.55 -6.29 -3.37
C GLU A 18 14.37 -5.73 -1.95
N LEU A 19 13.62 -6.43 -1.10
CA LEU A 19 13.50 -6.13 0.34
C LEU A 19 14.86 -6.24 1.04
N LYS A 20 15.68 -7.23 0.67
CA LYS A 20 17.02 -7.43 1.25
C LYS A 20 17.96 -6.28 0.87
N TYR A 21 17.87 -5.73 -0.33
CA TYR A 21 18.67 -4.57 -0.74
C TYR A 21 18.18 -3.27 -0.10
N PHE A 22 16.87 -3.05 0.01
CA PHE A 22 16.32 -1.85 0.67
C PHE A 22 16.63 -1.80 2.17
N TRP A 23 16.42 -2.91 2.91
CA TRP A 23 16.78 -2.99 4.33
C TRP A 23 18.29 -2.94 4.54
N LYS A 24 19.10 -3.45 3.61
CA LYS A 24 20.55 -3.35 3.64
C LYS A 24 21.03 -1.92 3.34
N GLY A 25 20.34 -1.17 2.47
CA GLY A 25 20.56 0.27 2.26
C GLY A 25 20.22 1.09 3.51
N TYR A 26 19.06 0.83 4.12
CA TYR A 26 18.61 1.43 5.38
C TYR A 26 19.55 1.11 6.56
N ALA A 27 20.09 -0.12 6.63
CA ALA A 27 21.03 -0.54 7.67
C ALA A 27 22.47 -0.08 7.39
N SER A 28 22.87 0.05 6.12
CA SER A 28 24.19 0.54 5.73
C SER A 28 24.31 2.05 6.01
N HIS A 29 23.27 2.85 5.69
CA HIS A 29 23.21 4.28 6.01
C HIS A 29 22.91 4.57 7.49
N ARG A 30 22.53 3.57 8.28
CA ARG A 30 22.39 3.73 9.75
C ARG A 30 23.74 4.00 10.43
N ARG A 31 24.87 3.72 9.76
CA ARG A 31 26.20 4.17 10.20
C ARG A 31 26.52 5.48 9.49
N LYS A 32 26.38 6.60 10.22
CA LYS A 32 26.70 8.01 9.86
C LYS A 32 25.51 8.96 9.63
N ILE A 33 24.33 8.69 10.17
CA ILE A 33 23.45 9.80 10.58
C ILE A 33 23.67 9.95 12.08
N GLU A 34 24.58 10.85 12.46
CA GLU A 34 24.68 11.26 13.85
C GLU A 34 23.33 11.85 14.26
N ALA A 35 22.69 11.20 15.22
CA ALA A 35 21.42 11.65 15.82
C ALA A 35 21.54 13.00 16.56
N ASN A 36 22.74 13.60 16.59
CA ASN A 36 23.06 14.94 17.08
C ASN A 36 23.18 16.00 15.96
N SER A 37 22.92 15.65 14.70
CA SER A 37 22.92 16.62 13.60
C SER A 37 21.55 17.31 13.48
N LYS A 38 21.54 18.60 13.14
CA LYS A 38 20.30 19.39 12.89
C LYS A 38 19.30 18.68 11.96
N VAL A 39 19.80 17.84 11.05
CA VAL A 39 19.01 17.04 10.10
C VAL A 39 18.23 15.91 10.81
N GLY A 40 18.79 15.31 11.86
CA GLY A 40 18.13 14.27 12.67
C GLY A 40 16.95 14.82 13.46
N GLU A 41 17.10 15.99 14.09
CA GLU A 41 16.01 16.68 14.79
C GLU A 41 14.92 17.17 13.82
N GLU A 42 15.33 17.66 12.63
CA GLU A 42 14.39 18.04 11.58
C GLU A 42 13.61 16.83 11.03
N LEU A 43 14.24 15.66 10.93
CA LEU A 43 13.57 14.40 10.57
C LEU A 43 12.56 13.97 11.64
N ILE A 44 12.94 14.00 12.93
CA ILE A 44 12.08 13.58 14.04
C ILE A 44 10.88 14.52 14.19
N SER A 45 11.11 15.83 14.11
CA SER A 45 10.02 16.83 14.18
C SER A 45 9.03 16.68 13.03
N ARG A 46 9.48 16.40 11.80
CA ARG A 46 8.58 16.15 10.66
C ARG A 46 7.91 14.77 10.67
N MET A 47 8.35 13.86 11.53
CA MET A 47 7.71 12.57 11.78
C MET A 47 6.57 12.67 12.82
N MET A 48 6.47 13.79 13.54
CA MET A 48 5.39 14.02 14.50
C MET A 48 4.08 14.35 13.75
N LEU A 49 3.16 13.38 13.76
CA LEU A 49 1.82 13.52 13.19
C LEU A 49 0.93 14.35 14.12
N SER A 50 0.05 15.17 13.53
CA SER A 50 -1.02 15.86 14.27
C SER A 50 -1.96 14.85 14.92
N ASP A 51 -2.65 15.24 15.99
CA ASP A 51 -3.57 14.32 16.67
C ASP A 51 -4.77 13.95 15.79
N LEU A 52 -5.21 14.85 14.92
CA LEU A 52 -6.21 14.56 13.88
C LEU A 52 -5.69 13.52 12.88
N ALA A 53 -4.44 13.64 12.43
CA ALA A 53 -3.81 12.66 11.55
C ALA A 53 -3.71 11.27 12.21
N LYS A 54 -3.38 11.21 13.51
CA LYS A 54 -3.38 9.94 14.26
C LYS A 54 -4.79 9.32 14.32
N ARG A 55 -5.81 10.12 14.63
CA ARG A 55 -7.22 9.67 14.65
C ARG A 55 -7.65 9.10 13.31
N PHE A 56 -7.30 9.77 12.20
CA PHE A 56 -7.57 9.29 10.84
C PHE A 56 -6.94 7.91 10.59
N ILE A 57 -5.64 7.73 10.87
CA ILE A 57 -4.95 6.45 10.65
C ILE A 57 -5.58 5.34 11.49
N ILE A 58 -5.84 5.61 12.77
CA ILE A 58 -6.41 4.62 13.68
C ILE A 58 -7.80 4.19 13.20
N GLN A 59 -8.64 5.16 12.83
CA GLN A 59 -9.98 4.82 12.33
C GLN A 59 -9.90 4.04 11.01
N ARG A 60 -8.98 4.36 10.11
CA ARG A 60 -8.84 3.62 8.85
C ARG A 60 -8.55 2.14 9.07
N GLU A 61 -7.58 1.84 9.94
CA GLU A 61 -7.26 0.45 10.26
C GLU A 61 -8.40 -0.23 11.02
N LEU A 62 -9.13 0.51 11.86
CA LEU A 62 -10.31 0.01 12.55
C LEU A 62 -11.44 -0.35 11.58
N GLN A 63 -11.72 0.48 10.58
CA GLN A 63 -12.73 0.19 9.55
C GLN A 63 -12.37 -1.06 8.73
N ILE A 64 -11.08 -1.22 8.40
CA ILE A 64 -10.59 -2.42 7.72
C ILE A 64 -10.77 -3.66 8.61
N ALA A 65 -10.42 -3.56 9.89
CA ALA A 65 -10.51 -4.67 10.85
C ALA A 65 -11.95 -5.05 11.19
N ASN A 66 -12.85 -4.08 11.26
CA ASN A 66 -14.27 -4.29 11.56
C ASN A 66 -15.03 -4.90 10.37
N SER A 67 -14.54 -4.69 9.15
CA SER A 67 -15.18 -5.22 7.95
C SER A 67 -14.87 -6.70 7.73
N GLY A 68 -15.79 -7.58 8.16
CA GLY A 68 -15.75 -9.02 7.85
C GLY A 68 -15.83 -9.32 6.34
N VAL A 69 -16.53 -8.49 5.55
CA VAL A 69 -16.65 -8.67 4.10
C VAL A 69 -15.30 -8.53 3.39
N LEU A 70 -14.52 -7.50 3.75
CA LEU A 70 -13.16 -7.34 3.21
C LEU A 70 -12.20 -8.47 3.63
N PHE A 71 -12.48 -9.17 4.72
CA PHE A 71 -11.69 -10.33 5.12
C PHE A 71 -12.03 -11.55 4.26
N CYS A 72 -13.32 -11.80 4.02
CA CYS A 72 -13.77 -12.98 3.29
C CYS A 72 -13.67 -12.87 1.76
N ALA A 73 -13.71 -11.65 1.20
CA ALA A 73 -13.67 -11.42 -0.25
C ALA A 73 -12.51 -12.12 -0.99
N PRO A 74 -11.23 -12.06 -0.57
CA PRO A 74 -10.15 -12.77 -1.25
C PRO A 74 -10.26 -14.29 -1.16
N ILE A 75 -10.87 -14.81 -0.09
CA ILE A 75 -11.09 -16.26 0.10
C ILE A 75 -12.14 -16.74 -0.90
N PHE A 76 -13.27 -16.05 -1.00
CA PHE A 76 -14.31 -16.38 -1.99
C PHE A 76 -13.82 -16.22 -3.43
N ALA A 77 -13.03 -15.18 -3.71
CA ALA A 77 -12.42 -14.99 -5.02
C ALA A 77 -11.47 -16.14 -5.38
N TRP A 78 -10.69 -16.64 -4.43
CA TRP A 78 -9.84 -17.81 -4.63
C TRP A 78 -10.68 -19.05 -5.00
N PHE A 79 -11.72 -19.35 -4.22
CA PHE A 79 -12.62 -20.48 -4.53
C PHE A 79 -13.28 -20.34 -5.91
N GLY A 80 -13.76 -19.15 -6.28
CA GLY A 80 -14.37 -18.89 -7.58
C GLY A 80 -13.39 -19.08 -8.74
N ILE A 81 -12.17 -18.53 -8.63
CA ILE A 81 -11.15 -18.61 -9.68
C ILE A 81 -10.68 -20.06 -9.87
N PHE A 82 -10.44 -20.81 -8.78
CA PHE A 82 -10.06 -22.21 -8.88
C PHE A 82 -11.21 -23.11 -9.37
N GLY A 83 -12.45 -22.81 -9.00
CA GLY A 83 -13.63 -23.48 -9.53
C GLY A 83 -13.75 -23.29 -11.05
N ALA A 84 -13.56 -22.07 -11.55
CA ALA A 84 -13.50 -21.80 -12.99
C ALA A 84 -12.28 -22.46 -13.66
N GLY A 85 -11.13 -22.48 -12.98
CA GLY A 85 -9.93 -23.17 -13.42
C GLY A 85 -10.16 -24.67 -13.67
N TYR A 86 -10.99 -25.32 -12.87
CA TYR A 86 -11.36 -26.73 -13.09
C TYR A 86 -12.13 -26.94 -14.42
N ALA A 87 -13.05 -26.04 -14.77
CA ALA A 87 -13.74 -26.09 -16.06
C ALA A 87 -12.77 -25.92 -17.25
N ILE A 88 -11.75 -25.07 -17.07
CA ILE A 88 -10.66 -24.89 -18.04
C ILE A 88 -9.86 -26.20 -18.22
N VAL A 89 -9.56 -26.94 -17.13
CA VAL A 89 -8.93 -28.26 -17.20
C VAL A 89 -9.79 -29.26 -17.99
N LEU A 90 -11.10 -29.29 -17.75
CA LEU A 90 -12.01 -30.21 -18.46
C LEU A 90 -12.07 -29.91 -19.97
N GLY A 91 -11.97 -28.65 -20.38
CA GLY A 91 -11.90 -28.27 -21.80
C GLY A 91 -10.56 -28.62 -22.45
N LEU A 92 -9.44 -28.26 -21.81
CA LEU A 92 -8.09 -28.45 -22.36
C LEU A 92 -7.62 -29.90 -22.31
N SER A 93 -8.09 -30.68 -21.33
CA SER A 93 -7.72 -32.10 -21.19
C SER A 93 -8.12 -32.93 -22.41
N LYS A 94 -9.16 -32.54 -23.14
CA LYS A 94 -9.59 -33.20 -24.39
C LYS A 94 -8.61 -32.99 -25.55
N VAL A 95 -7.77 -31.96 -25.49
CA VAL A 95 -6.89 -31.56 -26.60
C VAL A 95 -5.42 -31.88 -26.30
N ILE A 96 -4.96 -31.59 -25.08
CA ILE A 96 -3.53 -31.59 -24.71
C ILE A 96 -3.23 -32.61 -23.60
N GLY A 97 -4.25 -33.33 -23.12
CA GLY A 97 -4.15 -34.28 -22.01
C GLY A 97 -4.24 -33.60 -20.63
N VAL A 98 -4.62 -34.39 -19.62
CA VAL A 98 -4.99 -33.91 -18.27
C VAL A 98 -3.83 -33.21 -17.56
N ALA A 99 -2.60 -33.73 -17.68
CA ALA A 99 -1.44 -33.20 -16.98
C ALA A 99 -1.06 -31.78 -17.45
N LEU A 100 -1.01 -31.55 -18.77
CA LEU A 100 -0.71 -30.24 -19.34
C LEU A 100 -1.88 -29.26 -19.15
N GLY A 101 -3.13 -29.75 -19.23
CA GLY A 101 -4.32 -28.97 -18.92
C GLY A 101 -4.32 -28.46 -17.47
N ALA A 102 -3.94 -29.30 -16.50
CA ALA A 102 -3.86 -28.92 -15.09
C ALA A 102 -2.78 -27.87 -14.82
N LEU A 103 -1.58 -28.01 -15.42
CA LEU A 103 -0.51 -27.03 -15.30
C LEU A 103 -0.91 -25.67 -15.91
N ALA A 104 -1.50 -25.70 -17.10
CA ALA A 104 -1.98 -24.49 -17.76
C ALA A 104 -3.08 -23.78 -16.93
N ALA A 105 -4.05 -24.54 -16.42
CA ALA A 105 -5.12 -23.98 -15.60
C ALA A 105 -4.62 -23.42 -14.26
N ALA A 106 -3.65 -24.08 -13.62
CA ALA A 106 -3.03 -23.57 -12.39
C ALA A 106 -2.27 -22.27 -12.65
N PHE A 107 -1.51 -22.18 -13.74
CA PHE A 107 -0.80 -20.96 -14.12
C PHE A 107 -1.76 -19.81 -14.42
N VAL A 108 -2.79 -20.05 -15.22
CA VAL A 108 -3.81 -19.05 -15.55
C VAL A 108 -4.54 -18.58 -14.29
N SER A 109 -4.98 -19.51 -13.44
CA SER A 109 -5.67 -19.19 -12.17
C SER A 109 -4.79 -18.36 -11.24
N ALA A 110 -3.49 -18.67 -11.15
CA ALA A 110 -2.53 -17.89 -10.36
C ALA A 110 -2.34 -16.47 -10.91
N CYS A 111 -2.23 -16.31 -12.23
CA CYS A 111 -2.14 -15.01 -12.89
C CYS A 111 -3.41 -14.16 -12.65
N VAL A 112 -4.59 -14.76 -12.84
CA VAL A 112 -5.88 -14.09 -12.61
C VAL A 112 -6.03 -13.67 -11.16
N PHE A 113 -5.73 -14.57 -10.21
CA PHE A 113 -5.80 -14.24 -8.79
C PHE A 113 -4.83 -13.12 -8.41
N ARG A 114 -3.63 -13.09 -9.00
CA ARG A 114 -2.66 -12.02 -8.75
C ARG A 114 -3.20 -10.65 -9.20
N GLU A 115 -3.79 -10.57 -10.38
CA GLU A 115 -4.38 -9.31 -10.88
C GLU A 115 -5.62 -8.90 -10.08
N PHE A 116 -6.47 -9.88 -9.72
CA PHE A 116 -7.57 -9.65 -8.80
C PHE A 116 -7.09 -9.09 -7.47
N TYR A 117 -6.09 -9.72 -6.84
CA TYR A 117 -5.58 -9.30 -5.54
C TYR A 117 -4.92 -7.91 -5.57
N LYS A 118 -4.26 -7.55 -6.67
CA LYS A 118 -3.74 -6.20 -6.89
C LYS A 118 -4.88 -5.18 -6.88
N THR A 119 -5.90 -5.40 -7.70
CA THR A 119 -7.07 -4.51 -7.83
C THR A 119 -7.83 -4.42 -6.52
N TYR A 120 -8.07 -5.56 -5.88
CA TYR A 120 -8.72 -5.68 -4.59
C TYR A 120 -7.99 -4.90 -3.49
N SER A 121 -6.67 -5.03 -3.43
CA SER A 121 -5.87 -4.27 -2.47
C SER A 121 -5.95 -2.76 -2.68
N MET A 122 -6.07 -2.30 -3.93
CA MET A 122 -6.24 -0.87 -4.23
C MET A 122 -7.63 -0.39 -3.82
N TYR A 123 -8.66 -1.17 -4.15
CA TYR A 123 -10.04 -0.93 -3.74
C TYR A 123 -10.18 -0.85 -2.22
N LYS A 124 -9.63 -1.83 -1.50
CA LYS A 124 -9.66 -1.87 -0.03
C LYS A 124 -9.11 -0.61 0.62
N ILE A 125 -7.98 -0.09 0.11
CA ILE A 125 -7.35 1.12 0.64
C ILE A 125 -8.25 2.34 0.40
N LYS A 126 -8.76 2.50 -0.83
CA LYS A 126 -9.65 3.62 -1.18
C LYS A 126 -10.94 3.60 -0.37
N TRP A 127 -11.60 2.44 -0.31
CA TRP A 127 -12.83 2.24 0.46
C TRP A 127 -12.62 2.59 1.94
N ALA A 128 -11.49 2.17 2.52
CA ALA A 128 -11.19 2.49 3.92
C ALA A 128 -10.94 3.98 4.14
N ASP A 129 -10.22 4.65 3.23
CA ASP A 129 -9.99 6.10 3.32
C ASP A 129 -11.33 6.86 3.21
N GLU A 130 -12.20 6.48 2.27
CA GLU A 130 -13.55 7.06 2.08
C GLU A 130 -14.42 6.89 3.33
N LYS A 131 -14.51 5.67 3.87
CA LYS A 131 -15.34 5.37 5.05
C LYS A 131 -14.96 6.17 6.29
N VAL A 132 -13.67 6.51 6.44
CA VAL A 132 -13.22 7.33 7.56
C VAL A 132 -13.56 8.80 7.34
N VAL A 133 -13.41 9.30 6.12
CA VAL A 133 -13.76 10.69 5.77
C VAL A 133 -15.28 10.92 5.89
N GLU A 134 -16.10 9.93 5.54
CA GLU A 134 -17.56 9.97 5.74
C GLU A 134 -17.97 10.21 7.21
N LEU A 135 -17.13 9.88 8.20
CA LEU A 135 -17.44 10.09 9.61
C LEU A 135 -17.49 11.56 10.00
N GLY A 136 -16.82 12.45 9.24
CA GLY A 136 -16.89 13.89 9.47
C GLY A 136 -15.69 14.68 8.97
N GLN A 137 -15.85 16.01 8.94
CA GLN A 137 -14.86 16.94 8.41
C GLN A 137 -13.51 16.89 9.16
N GLU A 138 -13.52 16.59 10.46
CA GLU A 138 -12.29 16.42 11.26
C GLU A 138 -11.38 15.31 10.70
N TYR A 139 -11.98 14.25 10.15
CA TYR A 139 -11.24 13.14 9.56
C TYR A 139 -10.68 13.51 8.17
N LEU A 140 -11.36 14.37 7.41
CA LEU A 140 -10.81 14.94 6.18
C LEU A 140 -9.58 15.81 6.48
N GLN A 141 -9.65 16.67 7.50
CA GLN A 141 -8.52 17.48 7.94
C GLN A 141 -7.37 16.58 8.44
N GLY A 142 -7.69 15.54 9.21
CA GLY A 142 -6.70 14.55 9.64
C GLY A 142 -6.04 13.81 8.47
N ALA A 143 -6.80 13.49 7.42
CA ALA A 143 -6.27 12.90 6.19
C ALA A 143 -5.31 13.87 5.47
N GLN A 144 -5.72 15.13 5.30
CA GLN A 144 -4.88 16.18 4.70
C GLN A 144 -3.56 16.34 5.47
N ASP A 145 -3.62 16.44 6.80
CA ASP A 145 -2.44 16.53 7.65
C ASP A 145 -1.53 15.31 7.51
N TYR A 146 -2.10 14.10 7.52
CA TYR A 146 -1.38 12.85 7.36
C TYR A 146 -0.63 12.79 6.02
N PHE A 147 -1.34 12.99 4.91
CA PHE A 147 -0.77 12.86 3.57
C PHE A 147 0.28 13.95 3.31
N ASN A 148 0.00 15.19 3.70
CA ASN A 148 0.94 16.31 3.52
C ASN A 148 2.20 16.13 4.36
N SER A 149 2.07 15.73 5.62
CA SER A 149 3.23 15.47 6.50
C SER A 149 4.07 14.32 5.98
N THR A 150 3.42 13.24 5.53
CA THR A 150 4.10 12.07 4.95
C THR A 150 4.85 12.43 3.67
N MET A 151 4.24 13.18 2.75
CA MET A 151 4.92 13.64 1.53
C MET A 151 6.11 14.56 1.83
N LYS A 152 5.98 15.48 2.80
CA LYS A 152 7.09 16.34 3.26
C LYS A 152 8.24 15.52 3.85
N PHE A 153 7.92 14.50 4.64
CA PHE A 153 8.90 13.58 5.20
C PHE A 153 9.60 12.77 4.10
N ASN A 154 8.85 12.24 3.13
CA ASN A 154 9.42 11.50 2.01
C ASN A 154 10.36 12.36 1.15
N ARG A 155 10.07 13.66 0.98
CA ARG A 155 10.98 14.59 0.30
C ARG A 155 12.30 14.78 1.06
N LEU A 156 12.27 14.81 2.39
CA LEU A 156 13.50 14.81 3.18
C LEU A 156 14.26 13.49 3.06
N LEU A 157 13.56 12.36 3.13
CA LEU A 157 14.16 11.05 2.93
C LEU A 157 14.84 10.94 1.57
N ARG A 158 14.25 11.51 0.51
CA ARG A 158 14.87 11.57 -0.81
C ARG A 158 16.25 12.24 -0.76
N ILE A 159 16.39 13.34 -0.03
CA ILE A 159 17.66 14.07 0.12
C ILE A 159 18.65 13.25 0.95
N VAL A 160 18.19 12.71 2.08
CA VAL A 160 19.03 11.97 3.03
C VAL A 160 19.57 10.66 2.44
N LEU A 161 18.81 10.00 1.59
CA LEU A 161 19.18 8.73 0.93
C LEU A 161 19.98 8.93 -0.37
N GLY A 162 20.18 10.18 -0.82
CA GLY A 162 20.91 10.48 -2.06
C GLY A 162 20.32 9.77 -3.28
N GLU A 163 21.17 9.13 -4.09
CA GLU A 163 20.78 8.44 -5.33
C GLU A 163 19.69 7.36 -5.13
N GLU A 164 19.73 6.62 -4.02
CA GLU A 164 18.70 5.61 -3.72
C GLU A 164 17.34 6.27 -3.43
N GLY A 165 17.35 7.43 -2.76
CA GLY A 165 16.17 8.23 -2.51
C GLY A 165 15.57 8.79 -3.80
N GLU A 166 16.42 9.33 -4.69
CA GLU A 166 16.00 9.88 -5.97
C GLU A 166 15.37 8.85 -6.90
N ARG A 167 15.87 7.61 -6.88
CA ARG A 167 15.33 6.51 -7.69
C ARG A 167 13.92 6.12 -7.26
N ASN A 168 13.68 6.09 -5.94
CA ASN A 168 12.46 5.51 -5.36
C ASN A 168 11.39 6.54 -4.98
N ILE A 169 11.76 7.81 -4.75
CA ILE A 169 10.84 8.86 -4.27
C ILE A 169 10.75 9.98 -5.32
N ALA A 170 9.53 10.24 -5.79
CA ALA A 170 9.26 11.32 -6.72
C ALA A 170 9.45 12.71 -6.05
N LYS A 171 9.65 13.77 -6.85
CA LYS A 171 9.90 15.13 -6.35
C LYS A 171 8.76 15.65 -5.46
N ASN A 172 7.54 15.17 -5.68
CA ASN A 172 6.35 15.52 -4.91
C ASN A 172 6.27 14.79 -3.55
N GLY A 173 7.11 13.80 -3.28
CA GLY A 173 7.10 12.99 -2.05
C GLY A 173 6.35 11.65 -2.18
N ASP A 174 5.84 11.30 -3.35
CA ASP A 174 5.23 9.99 -3.57
C ASP A 174 6.30 8.90 -3.70
N CYS A 175 6.13 7.77 -3.01
CA CYS A 175 6.98 6.60 -3.21
C CYS A 175 6.56 5.95 -4.56
N ARG A 176 7.47 5.84 -5.54
CA ARG A 176 7.19 5.26 -6.87
C ARG A 176 6.79 3.79 -6.83
N LEU A 177 7.13 3.16 -5.72
CA LEU A 177 6.93 1.77 -5.42
C LEU A 177 5.56 1.48 -4.78
N ASP A 178 4.90 2.52 -4.27
CA ASP A 178 3.56 2.38 -3.69
C ASP A 178 2.54 2.12 -4.80
N ARG A 179 1.56 1.25 -4.51
CA ARG A 179 0.51 0.90 -5.48
C ARG A 179 -0.38 2.09 -5.82
N ILE A 180 -0.58 2.98 -4.86
CA ILE A 180 -1.34 4.21 -5.05
C ILE A 180 -0.54 5.34 -4.41
N ALA A 181 -0.21 6.35 -5.22
CA ALA A 181 0.47 7.55 -4.77
C ALA A 181 -0.34 8.29 -3.69
N LEU A 182 0.36 8.87 -2.71
CA LEU A 182 -0.25 9.61 -1.60
C LEU A 182 -0.98 10.85 -2.12
N SER A 183 -0.39 11.55 -3.08
CA SER A 183 -1.02 12.71 -3.73
C SER A 183 -2.32 12.34 -4.46
N THR A 184 -2.37 11.18 -5.12
CA THR A 184 -3.57 10.67 -5.78
C THR A 184 -4.66 10.31 -4.77
N ARG A 185 -4.30 9.70 -3.64
CA ARG A 185 -5.26 9.38 -2.57
C ARG A 185 -5.85 10.64 -1.95
N LEU A 186 -5.02 11.65 -1.70
CA LEU A 186 -5.46 12.92 -1.15
C LEU A 186 -6.47 13.62 -2.07
N LYS A 187 -6.15 13.75 -3.37
CA LYS A 187 -7.06 14.33 -4.37
C LYS A 187 -8.37 13.57 -4.48
N HIS A 188 -8.30 12.24 -4.41
CA HIS A 188 -9.49 11.39 -4.44
C HIS A 188 -10.43 11.70 -3.27
N LEU A 189 -9.90 11.84 -2.05
CA LEU A 189 -10.70 12.17 -0.86
C LEU A 189 -11.30 13.58 -0.92
N GLU A 190 -10.54 14.56 -1.41
CA GLU A 190 -11.04 15.92 -1.58
C GLU A 190 -12.19 15.99 -2.59
N ASN A 191 -12.08 15.25 -3.70
CA ASN A 191 -13.15 15.15 -4.70
C ASN A 191 -14.36 14.39 -4.16
N PHE A 192 -14.12 13.30 -3.42
CA PHE A 192 -15.16 12.52 -2.77
C PHE A 192 -15.98 13.38 -1.79
N TRP A 193 -15.29 14.15 -0.93
CA TRP A 193 -15.95 15.05 0.03
C TRP A 193 -16.76 16.15 -0.67
N LYS A 194 -16.22 16.77 -1.72
CA LYS A 194 -16.94 17.76 -2.53
C LYS A 194 -18.19 17.20 -3.20
N GLY A 195 -18.22 15.91 -3.48
CA GLY A 195 -19.41 15.23 -4.01
C GLY A 195 -20.47 14.92 -2.94
N GLN A 196 -20.13 15.02 -1.65
CA GLN A 196 -21.04 14.81 -0.53
C GLN A 196 -21.61 16.12 0.05
N SER A 197 -20.93 17.25 -0.17
CA SER A 197 -21.37 18.61 0.22
C SER A 197 -22.33 19.21 -0.81
#